data_AF-C1E414-F1
#
_entry.id   AF-C1E414-F1
#
_cell.length_a   1.000
_cell.length_b   1.000
_cell.length_c   1.000
_cell.angle_alpha   90.00
_cell.angle_beta   90.00
_cell.angle_gamma   90.00
#
_symmetry.space_group_name_H-M   'P 1'
#
loop_
_entity.id
_entity.type
_entity.pdbx_description
1 polymer ?
#
loop_
_entity_poly.entity_id
_entity_poly.type
_entity_poly.pdbx_seq_one_letter_code
_entity_poly.pdbx_strand_id
1 'polypeptide(L)'
;MPIPGLSGITDEDLFVTLNLCLCGWAILALPPSWRPARWDSSVLALSAAFASLYTATLVHAVYFERGAVPEGSGFGSLDGVVNLFKSRTVVFSGWVHYISLDLLAGLYIAKDAERARVPHLVVLVCLPLTLFAGPPRGVELGLHMEVTVARLLTFYGIATTLCAMMVVWVTFAPGSCTTSFIAAKTTRKGLHDVYEDKLDSWSRVVPHSLVTKYRENGLVCMLHVLPSVLWSGLVPLQLNQWIRKHRPRLHRRVGRILIAVSASMTVGYVLIHVRGLHFHTNDFSTLKQGEGLSVLAPWFWPFLGRCMHTWTFGMTGSKDPAAFAFVTFETCAAVYWLVTAGVAGYYARKGRGNTTVAQKIYIFRHRSWAIRHVAAGLSVATQRVFIGASHGWCRYHSLRCEDAASQKGIFADSLTLGVLTCLTLGEIAIRDSRSKVALDMRSKAD
;
A
#
# COMPACT_ATOMS: atom_id res chain seq x y z
N MET A 1 31.52 -6.00 -32.30
CA MET A 1 30.16 -5.55 -32.63
C MET A 1 30.25 -4.13 -33.19
N PRO A 2 29.90 -3.88 -34.45
CA PRO A 2 29.77 -2.50 -34.91
C PRO A 2 28.55 -1.86 -34.26
N ILE A 3 28.73 -0.86 -33.39
CA ILE A 3 27.60 -0.08 -32.88
C ILE A 3 26.94 0.64 -34.08
N PRO A 4 25.61 0.60 -34.24
CA PRO A 4 24.93 1.33 -35.30
C PRO A 4 25.26 2.83 -35.19
N GLY A 5 25.97 3.36 -36.19
CA GLY A 5 26.41 4.77 -36.24
C GLY A 5 27.89 5.02 -35.91
N LEU A 6 28.66 4.01 -35.49
CA LEU A 6 30.11 4.10 -35.26
C LEU A 6 30.84 3.02 -36.07
N SER A 7 30.84 3.15 -37.40
CA SER A 7 31.57 2.23 -38.29
C SER A 7 33.08 2.34 -38.04
N GLY A 8 33.69 1.28 -37.52
CA GLY A 8 35.16 1.17 -37.36
C GLY A 8 35.67 1.01 -35.92
N ILE A 9 34.81 1.11 -34.89
CA ILE A 9 35.20 0.89 -33.49
C ILE A 9 34.94 -0.58 -33.12
N THR A 10 35.94 -1.28 -32.59
CA THR A 10 35.81 -2.67 -32.14
C THR A 10 35.33 -2.77 -30.68
N ASP A 11 34.90 -3.95 -30.24
CA ASP A 11 34.47 -4.19 -28.85
C ASP A 11 35.60 -3.93 -27.86
N GLU A 12 36.84 -4.16 -28.28
CA GLU A 12 38.03 -3.96 -27.44
C GLU A 12 38.38 -2.49 -27.29
N ASP A 13 38.22 -1.72 -28.36
CA ASP A 13 38.40 -0.27 -28.31
C ASP A 13 37.40 0.34 -27.31
N LEU A 14 36.15 -0.11 -27.37
CA LEU A 14 35.11 0.33 -26.44
C LEU A 14 35.36 -0.18 -25.02
N PHE A 15 35.82 -1.42 -24.83
CA PHE A 15 36.16 -1.96 -23.52
C PHE A 15 37.26 -1.13 -22.84
N VAL A 16 38.29 -0.70 -23.58
CA VAL A 16 39.35 0.15 -23.03
C VAL A 16 38.80 1.49 -22.54
N THR A 17 37.84 2.09 -23.27
CA THR A 17 37.21 3.36 -22.84
C THR A 17 36.41 3.24 -21.54
N LEU A 18 35.98 2.03 -21.16
CA LEU A 18 35.28 1.82 -19.88
C LEU A 18 36.14 2.15 -18.67
N ASN A 19 37.48 2.09 -18.80
CA ASN A 19 38.41 2.52 -17.75
C ASN A 19 38.32 4.00 -17.40
N LEU A 20 37.62 4.83 -18.19
CA LEU A 20 37.27 6.20 -17.81
C LEU A 20 36.46 6.26 -16.51
N CYS A 21 35.81 5.17 -16.10
CA CYS A 21 35.16 5.06 -14.80
C CYS A 21 36.14 5.29 -13.63
N LEU A 22 37.42 4.96 -13.79
CA LEU A 22 38.48 5.17 -12.80
C LEU A 22 38.66 6.66 -12.48
N CYS A 23 38.45 7.55 -13.45
CA CYS A 23 38.46 8.99 -13.21
C CYS A 23 37.33 9.41 -12.27
N GLY A 24 36.14 8.82 -12.43
CA GLY A 24 35.01 9.02 -11.53
C GLY A 24 35.33 8.54 -10.11
N TRP A 25 35.91 7.35 -9.98
CA TRP A 25 36.35 6.82 -8.68
C TRP A 25 37.47 7.64 -8.03
N ALA A 26 38.42 8.14 -8.82
CA ALA A 26 39.47 9.02 -8.32
C ALA A 26 38.88 10.32 -7.75
N ILE A 27 37.91 10.93 -8.43
CA ILE A 27 37.19 12.11 -7.93
C ILE A 27 36.46 11.81 -6.61
N LEU A 28 35.85 10.63 -6.48
CA LEU A 28 35.18 10.20 -5.25
C LEU A 28 36.16 9.97 -4.09
N ALA A 29 37.36 9.45 -4.38
CA ALA A 29 38.40 9.19 -3.38
C ALA A 29 39.10 10.48 -2.89
N LEU A 30 39.06 11.56 -3.67
CA LEU A 30 39.65 12.85 -3.27
C LEU A 30 38.98 13.40 -2.00
N PRO A 31 39.76 13.99 -1.07
CA PRO A 31 39.20 14.64 0.10
C PRO A 31 38.28 15.80 -0.32
N PRO A 32 37.22 16.13 0.46
CA PRO A 32 36.23 17.13 0.08
C PRO A 32 36.82 18.49 -0.30
N SER A 33 37.96 18.88 0.31
CA SER A 33 38.66 20.14 0.04
C SER A 33 39.36 20.20 -1.32
N TRP A 34 39.62 19.06 -1.97
CA TRP A 34 40.38 18.95 -3.22
C TRP A 34 39.48 18.59 -4.41
N ARG A 35 38.17 18.47 -4.19
CA ARG A 35 37.22 18.11 -5.24
C ARG A 35 37.01 19.29 -6.20
N PRO A 36 37.06 19.07 -7.53
CA PRO A 36 36.76 20.12 -8.51
C PRO A 36 35.37 20.72 -8.30
N ALA A 37 35.18 21.97 -8.75
CA ALA A 37 33.84 22.56 -8.81
C ALA A 37 32.90 21.68 -9.64
N ARG A 38 31.70 21.40 -9.12
CA ARG A 38 30.68 20.53 -9.75
C ARG A 38 31.10 19.06 -9.93
N TRP A 39 32.01 18.55 -9.09
CA TRP A 39 32.44 17.14 -9.12
C TRP A 39 31.27 16.15 -9.19
N ASP A 40 30.18 16.41 -8.47
CA ASP A 40 29.01 15.55 -8.40
C ASP A 40 28.26 15.45 -9.72
N SER A 41 28.15 16.58 -10.42
CA SER A 41 27.55 16.68 -11.75
C SER A 41 28.41 15.97 -12.79
N SER A 42 29.74 16.06 -12.68
CA SER A 42 30.68 15.38 -13.57
C SER A 42 30.63 13.85 -13.42
N VAL A 43 30.60 13.35 -12.18
CA VAL A 43 30.49 11.91 -11.92
C VAL A 43 29.12 11.38 -12.34
N LEU A 44 28.05 12.14 -12.12
CA LEU A 44 26.71 11.80 -12.59
C LEU A 44 26.64 11.75 -14.12
N ALA A 45 27.22 12.74 -14.81
CA ALA A 45 27.27 12.78 -16.27
C ALA A 45 28.04 11.58 -16.83
N LEU A 46 29.16 11.20 -16.19
CA LEU A 46 29.93 10.02 -16.57
C LEU A 46 29.14 8.71 -16.37
N SER A 47 28.45 8.56 -15.23
CA SER A 47 27.57 7.40 -14.98
C SER A 47 26.41 7.35 -16.00
N ALA A 48 25.81 8.49 -16.34
CA ALA A 48 24.75 8.59 -17.34
C ALA A 48 25.23 8.28 -18.77
N ALA A 49 26.48 8.63 -19.10
CA ALA A 49 27.11 8.23 -20.36
C ALA A 49 27.27 6.70 -20.44
N PHE A 50 27.74 6.06 -19.36
CA PHE A 50 27.80 4.59 -19.29
C PHE A 50 26.40 3.94 -19.31
N ALA A 51 25.39 4.55 -18.69
CA ALA A 51 24.01 4.04 -18.74
C ALA A 51 23.42 4.10 -20.15
N SER A 52 23.72 5.18 -20.88
CA SER A 52 23.36 5.32 -22.30
C SER A 52 24.06 4.27 -23.15
N LEU A 53 25.35 4.04 -22.91
CA LEU A 53 26.13 2.99 -23.59
C LEU A 53 25.61 1.59 -23.28
N TYR A 54 25.26 1.31 -22.03
CA TYR A 54 24.60 0.07 -21.61
C TYR A 54 23.30 -0.15 -22.39
N THR A 55 22.45 0.87 -22.46
CA THR A 55 21.17 0.78 -23.17
C THR A 55 21.38 0.50 -24.65
N ALA A 56 22.33 1.18 -25.29
CA ALA A 56 22.68 0.97 -26.70
C ALA A 56 23.22 -0.45 -26.96
N THR A 57 24.14 -0.93 -26.12
CA THR A 57 24.73 -2.28 -26.25
C THR A 57 23.72 -3.38 -25.97
N LEU A 58 22.81 -3.19 -25.01
CA LEU A 58 21.74 -4.13 -24.70
C LEU A 58 20.72 -4.22 -25.84
N VAL A 59 20.27 -3.07 -26.36
CA VAL A 59 19.33 -3.02 -27.50
C VAL A 59 19.95 -3.70 -28.72
N HIS A 60 21.23 -3.45 -28.99
CA HIS A 60 21.93 -4.13 -30.07
C HIS A 60 22.01 -5.64 -29.84
N ALA A 61 22.42 -6.08 -28.65
CA ALA A 61 22.52 -7.50 -28.30
C ALA A 61 21.19 -8.25 -28.45
N VAL A 62 20.07 -7.61 -28.09
CA VAL A 62 18.75 -8.26 -28.10
C VAL A 62 18.09 -8.21 -29.48
N TYR A 63 18.18 -7.08 -30.19
CA TYR A 63 17.36 -6.83 -31.40
C TYR A 63 18.13 -6.96 -32.71
N PHE A 64 19.44 -6.75 -32.72
CA PHE A 64 20.23 -6.66 -33.95
C PHE A 64 21.16 -7.86 -34.16
N GLU A 65 21.59 -8.53 -33.08
CA GLU A 65 22.45 -9.71 -33.16
C GLU A 65 21.65 -11.01 -33.03
N ARG A 66 21.29 -11.62 -34.16
CA ARG A 66 20.57 -12.89 -34.20
C ARG A 66 21.42 -14.01 -33.60
N GLY A 67 20.95 -14.62 -32.52
CA GLY A 67 21.65 -15.71 -31.81
C GLY A 67 22.55 -15.26 -30.65
N ALA A 68 22.56 -13.97 -30.29
CA ALA A 68 23.35 -13.47 -29.16
C ALA A 68 22.91 -14.03 -27.79
N VAL A 69 21.68 -14.53 -27.70
CA VAL A 69 21.13 -15.20 -26.50
C VAL A 69 20.99 -16.69 -26.82
N PRO A 70 21.82 -17.57 -26.24
CA PRO A 70 21.74 -19.01 -26.47
C PRO A 70 20.39 -19.60 -26.04
N GLU A 71 19.92 -20.64 -26.72
CA GLU A 71 18.72 -21.38 -26.30
C GLU A 71 18.88 -21.95 -24.88
N GLY A 72 17.83 -21.84 -24.06
CA GLY A 72 17.88 -22.20 -22.63
C GLY A 72 18.49 -21.12 -21.73
N SER A 73 18.77 -19.92 -22.24
CA SER A 73 19.14 -18.75 -21.44
C SER A 73 17.93 -18.09 -20.79
N GLY A 74 18.06 -17.64 -19.54
CA GLY A 74 16.97 -16.95 -18.84
C GLY A 74 17.20 -16.81 -17.34
N PHE A 75 16.40 -15.96 -16.69
CA PHE A 75 16.52 -15.67 -15.25
C PHE A 75 15.77 -16.67 -14.35
N GLY A 76 15.12 -17.69 -14.92
CA GLY A 76 14.31 -18.67 -14.19
C GLY A 76 15.10 -19.83 -13.56
N SER A 77 16.38 -19.99 -13.90
CA SER A 77 17.27 -21.01 -13.33
C SER A 77 18.73 -20.53 -13.33
N LEU A 78 19.57 -21.09 -12.45
CA LEU A 78 20.99 -20.76 -12.40
C LEU A 78 21.70 -21.11 -13.71
N ASP A 79 21.38 -22.26 -14.30
CA ASP A 79 21.93 -22.69 -15.58
C ASP A 79 21.55 -21.73 -16.71
N GLY A 80 20.33 -21.20 -16.68
CA GLY A 80 19.88 -20.19 -17.64
C GLY A 80 20.66 -18.88 -17.54
N VAL A 81 21.07 -18.48 -16.33
CA VAL A 81 21.94 -17.31 -16.12
C VAL A 81 23.35 -17.61 -16.61
N VAL A 82 23.92 -18.76 -16.26
CA VAL A 82 25.27 -19.17 -16.72
C VAL A 82 25.34 -19.20 -18.25
N ASN A 83 24.27 -19.64 -18.92
CA ASN A 83 24.19 -19.64 -20.37
C ASN A 83 24.20 -18.22 -20.98
N LEU A 84 23.61 -17.21 -20.31
CA LEU A 84 23.72 -15.81 -20.74
C LEU A 84 25.17 -15.31 -20.74
N PHE A 85 25.96 -15.71 -19.73
CA PHE A 85 27.37 -15.32 -19.60
C PHE A 85 28.30 -16.01 -20.62
N LYS A 86 27.81 -16.95 -21.43
CA LYS A 86 28.60 -17.54 -22.53
C LYS A 86 28.67 -16.63 -23.77
N SER A 87 27.77 -15.65 -23.87
CA SER A 87 27.74 -14.71 -24.98
C SER A 87 28.60 -13.48 -24.68
N ARG A 88 29.64 -13.26 -25.48
CA ARG A 88 30.55 -12.11 -25.33
C ARG A 88 29.79 -10.79 -25.34
N THR A 89 28.78 -10.65 -26.20
CA THR A 89 27.96 -9.45 -26.33
C THR A 89 27.14 -9.17 -25.06
N VAL A 90 26.54 -10.22 -24.49
CA VAL A 90 25.74 -10.11 -23.25
C VAL A 90 26.64 -9.82 -22.06
N VAL A 91 27.82 -10.46 -21.97
CA VAL A 91 28.82 -10.21 -20.94
C VAL A 91 29.31 -8.76 -21.00
N PHE A 92 29.62 -8.25 -22.19
CA PHE A 92 30.05 -6.87 -22.37
C PHE A 92 28.98 -5.88 -21.89
N SER A 93 27.72 -6.05 -22.32
CA SER A 93 26.61 -5.20 -21.86
C SER A 93 26.41 -5.28 -20.34
N GLY A 94 26.51 -6.48 -19.76
CA GLY A 94 26.48 -6.68 -18.31
C GLY A 94 27.64 -5.99 -17.57
N TRP A 95 28.83 -5.95 -18.17
CA TRP A 95 29.98 -5.25 -17.61
C TRP A 95 29.79 -3.73 -17.59
N VAL A 96 29.27 -3.15 -18.69
CA VAL A 96 28.93 -1.72 -18.75
C VAL A 96 27.84 -1.37 -17.72
N HIS A 97 26.87 -2.27 -17.52
CA HIS A 97 25.84 -2.12 -16.49
C HIS A 97 26.45 -2.02 -15.08
N TYR A 98 27.37 -2.94 -14.71
CA TYR A 98 28.04 -2.90 -13.41
C TYR A 98 28.83 -1.61 -13.20
N ILE A 99 29.63 -1.20 -14.18
CA ILE A 99 30.42 0.03 -14.10
C ILE A 99 29.54 1.27 -13.89
N SER A 100 28.43 1.38 -14.63
CA SER A 100 27.51 2.51 -14.50
C SER A 100 26.85 2.56 -13.13
N LEU A 101 26.36 1.41 -12.65
CA LEU A 101 25.64 1.27 -11.39
C LEU A 101 26.57 1.47 -10.18
N ASP A 102 27.77 0.91 -10.22
CA ASP A 102 28.75 1.00 -9.13
C ASP A 102 29.27 2.42 -8.98
N LEU A 103 29.53 3.11 -10.09
CA LEU A 103 29.95 4.51 -10.06
C LEU A 103 28.83 5.42 -9.51
N LEU A 104 27.58 5.13 -9.87
CA LEU A 104 26.42 5.82 -9.31
C LEU A 104 26.31 5.57 -7.80
N ALA A 105 26.46 4.33 -7.35
CA ALA A 105 26.47 3.99 -5.93
C ALA A 105 27.60 4.70 -5.16
N GLY A 106 28.80 4.74 -5.72
CA GLY A 106 29.95 5.47 -5.19
C GLY A 106 29.67 6.98 -5.04
N LEU A 107 29.02 7.59 -6.02
CA LEU A 107 28.57 8.99 -5.95
C LEU A 107 27.62 9.23 -4.77
N TYR A 108 26.64 8.35 -4.59
CA TYR A 108 25.71 8.45 -3.47
C TYR A 108 26.42 8.26 -2.11
N ILE A 109 27.34 7.31 -1.99
CA ILE A 109 28.16 7.12 -0.78
C ILE A 109 28.89 8.41 -0.41
N ALA A 110 29.57 9.02 -1.39
CA ALA A 110 30.34 10.23 -1.16
C ALA A 110 29.46 11.40 -0.72
N LYS A 111 28.28 11.59 -1.34
CA LYS A 111 27.34 12.68 -0.99
C LYS A 111 26.66 12.44 0.36
N ASP A 112 26.33 11.19 0.68
CA ASP A 112 25.68 10.85 1.96
C ASP A 112 26.66 11.02 3.13
N ALA A 113 27.91 10.60 2.95
CA ALA A 113 28.97 10.81 3.95
C ALA A 113 29.23 12.30 4.24
N GLU A 114 29.20 13.16 3.21
CA GLU A 114 29.31 14.61 3.39
C GLU A 114 28.13 15.17 4.21
N ARG A 115 26.88 14.74 3.90
CA ARG A 115 25.68 15.17 4.63
C ARG A 115 25.69 14.71 6.09
N ALA A 116 26.15 13.48 6.33
CA ALA A 116 26.23 12.87 7.65
C ALA A 116 27.51 13.24 8.43
N ARG A 117 28.38 14.11 7.88
CA ARG A 117 29.67 14.53 8.47
C ARG A 117 30.55 13.34 8.87
N VAL A 118 30.50 12.25 8.10
CA VAL A 118 31.31 11.05 8.33
C VAL A 118 32.78 11.37 7.97
N PRO A 119 33.77 10.93 8.77
CA PRO A 119 35.18 11.12 8.43
C PRO A 119 35.52 10.51 7.07
N HIS A 120 36.22 11.27 6.22
CA HIS A 120 36.57 10.84 4.84
C HIS A 120 37.34 9.51 4.79
N LEU A 121 38.11 9.18 5.84
CA LEU A 121 38.81 7.90 5.93
C LEU A 121 37.84 6.70 5.90
N VAL A 122 36.64 6.83 6.49
CA VAL A 122 35.61 5.78 6.45
C VAL A 122 35.05 5.65 5.02
N VAL A 123 34.87 6.77 4.32
CA VAL A 123 34.45 6.78 2.91
C VAL A 123 35.48 6.06 2.04
N LEU A 124 36.77 6.32 2.27
CA LEU A 124 37.87 5.71 1.54
C LEU A 124 37.97 4.19 1.73
N VAL A 125 37.48 3.67 2.87
CA VAL A 125 37.33 2.22 3.10
C VAL A 125 36.06 1.68 2.44
N CYS A 126 34.96 2.43 2.46
CA CYS A 126 33.67 2.02 1.90
C CYS A 126 33.66 1.98 0.35
N LEU A 127 34.38 2.88 -0.33
CA LEU A 127 34.43 2.95 -1.80
C LEU A 127 35.00 1.67 -2.44
N PRO A 128 36.18 1.14 -2.06
CA PRO A 128 36.68 -0.12 -2.62
C PRO A 128 35.82 -1.32 -2.21
N LEU A 129 35.27 -1.33 -0.99
CA LEU A 129 34.31 -2.38 -0.60
C LEU A 129 33.06 -2.38 -1.48
N THR A 130 32.57 -1.20 -1.87
CA THR A 130 31.43 -1.06 -2.78
C THR A 130 31.76 -1.55 -4.19
N LEU A 131 32.96 -1.22 -4.68
CA LEU A 131 33.45 -1.64 -5.99
C LEU A 131 33.58 -3.17 -6.11
N PHE A 132 33.96 -3.87 -5.03
CA PHE A 132 34.22 -5.32 -5.07
C PHE A 132 33.12 -6.20 -4.46
N ALA A 133 32.32 -5.68 -3.53
CA ALA A 133 31.33 -6.46 -2.77
C ALA A 133 29.91 -5.85 -2.81
N GLY A 134 29.69 -4.75 -3.53
CA GLY A 134 28.44 -4.01 -3.53
C GLY A 134 28.30 -3.08 -2.30
N PRO A 135 27.34 -2.15 -2.33
CA PRO A 135 27.26 -1.07 -1.34
C PRO A 135 27.03 -1.63 0.08
N PRO A 136 27.91 -1.34 1.05
CA PRO A 136 27.66 -1.68 2.44
C PRO A 136 26.46 -0.88 2.98
N ARG A 137 25.72 -1.49 3.92
CA ARG A 137 24.45 -1.05 4.55
C ARG A 137 24.31 0.44 4.98
N GLY A 138 25.36 1.25 4.92
CA GLY A 138 25.32 2.68 5.24
C GLY A 138 24.51 3.53 4.24
N VAL A 139 24.55 3.18 2.95
CA VAL A 139 23.85 3.91 1.86
C VAL A 139 22.32 3.79 1.95
N GLU A 140 21.83 2.75 2.63
CA GLU A 140 20.41 2.60 2.89
C GLU A 140 19.90 3.72 3.81
N LEU A 141 20.69 4.30 4.73
CA LEU A 141 20.12 5.13 5.79
C LEU A 141 19.59 6.51 5.30
N GLY A 142 20.34 7.19 4.43
CA GLY A 142 19.95 8.49 3.87
C GLY A 142 18.79 8.39 2.88
N LEU A 143 18.87 7.44 1.95
CA LEU A 143 17.81 7.16 0.97
C LEU A 143 16.55 6.62 1.65
N HIS A 144 16.70 5.73 2.65
CA HIS A 144 15.55 5.27 3.42
C HIS A 144 14.88 6.40 4.18
N MET A 145 15.57 7.47 4.60
CA MET A 145 14.92 8.57 5.32
C MET A 145 14.02 9.41 4.42
N GLU A 146 14.51 9.90 3.28
CA GLU A 146 13.69 10.66 2.34
C GLU A 146 12.55 9.80 1.79
N VAL A 147 12.82 8.54 1.45
CA VAL A 147 11.81 7.58 0.98
C VAL A 147 10.80 7.23 2.08
N THR A 148 11.22 7.08 3.34
CA THR A 148 10.32 6.78 4.47
C THR A 148 9.42 7.98 4.78
N VAL A 149 9.97 9.20 4.82
CA VAL A 149 9.15 10.39 5.04
C VAL A 149 8.19 10.63 3.89
N ALA A 150 8.64 10.50 2.64
CA ALA A 150 7.79 10.61 1.46
C ALA A 150 6.66 9.57 1.49
N ARG A 151 6.97 8.29 1.75
CA ARG A 151 5.98 7.21 1.84
C ARG A 151 4.97 7.43 2.96
N LEU A 152 5.40 7.90 4.13
CA LEU A 152 4.47 8.24 5.23
C LEU A 152 3.56 9.43 4.87
N LEU A 153 4.06 10.41 4.11
CA LEU A 153 3.24 11.51 3.59
C LEU A 153 2.26 11.02 2.52
N THR A 154 2.69 10.15 1.61
CA THR A 154 1.81 9.50 0.63
C THR A 154 0.71 8.70 1.31
N PHE A 155 1.03 7.88 2.31
CA PHE A 155 0.03 7.14 3.09
C PHE A 155 -0.96 8.06 3.79
N TYR A 156 -0.48 9.17 4.37
CA TYR A 156 -1.35 10.18 4.97
C TYR A 156 -2.28 10.83 3.92
N GLY A 157 -1.75 11.17 2.74
CA GLY A 157 -2.52 11.71 1.62
C GLY A 157 -3.60 10.74 1.16
N ILE A 158 -3.24 9.49 0.86
CA ILE A 158 -4.17 8.43 0.46
C ILE A 158 -5.26 8.23 1.53
N ALA A 159 -4.88 8.08 2.80
CA ALA A 159 -5.83 7.91 3.89
C ALA A 159 -6.81 9.09 4.00
N THR A 160 -6.32 10.32 3.82
CA THR A 160 -7.14 11.53 3.84
C THR A 160 -8.11 11.58 2.67
N THR A 161 -7.64 11.26 1.46
CA THR A 161 -8.48 11.19 0.25
C THR A 161 -9.56 10.12 0.39
N LEU A 162 -9.22 8.93 0.88
CA LEU A 162 -10.19 7.87 1.13
C LEU A 162 -11.22 8.28 2.19
N CYS A 163 -10.80 8.96 3.26
CA CYS A 163 -11.73 9.51 4.25
C CYS A 163 -12.67 10.56 3.65
N ALA A 164 -12.15 11.49 2.84
CA ALA A 164 -12.95 12.51 2.18
C ALA A 164 -13.96 11.88 1.20
N MET A 165 -13.51 10.91 0.41
CA MET A 165 -14.37 10.12 -0.47
C MET A 165 -15.48 9.43 0.32
N MET A 166 -15.18 8.81 1.46
CA MET A 166 -16.19 8.17 2.30
C MET A 166 -17.19 9.14 2.91
N VAL A 167 -16.75 10.33 3.33
CA VAL A 167 -17.66 11.39 3.81
C VAL A 167 -18.63 11.77 2.70
N VAL A 168 -18.13 12.10 1.51
CA VAL A 168 -18.96 12.46 0.34
C VAL A 168 -19.91 11.32 -0.03
N TRP A 169 -19.39 10.09 -0.07
CA TRP A 169 -20.18 8.91 -0.41
C TRP A 169 -21.34 8.70 0.57
N VAL A 170 -21.06 8.71 1.86
CA VAL A 170 -22.07 8.45 2.90
C VAL A 170 -23.02 9.65 3.07
N THR A 171 -22.68 10.86 2.64
CA THR A 171 -23.63 11.98 2.71
C THR A 171 -24.54 12.06 1.49
N PHE A 172 -24.03 11.73 0.30
CA PHE A 172 -24.72 12.04 -0.97
C PHE A 172 -25.16 10.83 -1.81
N ALA A 173 -24.62 9.63 -1.59
CA ALA A 173 -25.02 8.45 -2.38
C ALA A 173 -26.45 8.00 -2.01
N PRO A 174 -27.25 7.48 -2.97
CA PRO A 174 -28.64 7.09 -2.74
C PRO A 174 -28.82 5.92 -1.78
N GLY A 175 -27.76 5.16 -1.47
CA GLY A 175 -27.78 4.07 -0.47
C GLY A 175 -27.32 4.46 0.93
N SER A 176 -27.05 5.75 1.17
CA SER A 176 -26.67 6.23 2.49
C SER A 176 -27.90 6.44 3.37
N CYS A 177 -27.71 6.33 4.68
CA CYS A 177 -28.81 6.59 5.57
C CYS A 177 -29.30 8.04 5.49
N THR A 178 -28.43 9.02 5.28
CA THR A 178 -28.86 10.43 5.18
C THR A 178 -29.85 10.62 4.05
N THR A 179 -29.55 10.13 2.84
CA THR A 179 -30.46 10.28 1.69
C THR A 179 -31.70 9.40 1.84
N SER A 180 -31.55 8.14 2.26
CA SER A 180 -32.66 7.19 2.41
C SER A 180 -33.63 7.57 3.54
N PHE A 181 -33.12 8.05 4.67
CA PHE A 181 -33.94 8.50 5.81
C PHE A 181 -34.62 9.84 5.53
N ILE A 182 -33.93 10.78 4.87
CA ILE A 182 -34.53 12.05 4.44
C ILE A 182 -35.62 11.80 3.41
N ALA A 183 -35.39 10.93 2.42
CA ALA A 183 -36.39 10.57 1.41
C ALA A 183 -37.59 9.85 2.03
N ALA A 184 -37.37 8.89 2.94
CA ALA A 184 -38.45 8.14 3.58
C ALA A 184 -39.34 9.00 4.51
N LYS A 185 -38.82 10.10 5.07
CA LYS A 185 -39.58 10.99 5.98
C LYS A 185 -40.04 12.31 5.36
N THR A 186 -39.66 12.59 4.12
CA THR A 186 -40.02 13.81 3.42
C THR A 186 -41.36 13.66 2.69
N THR A 187 -42.31 14.56 2.96
CA THR A 187 -43.58 14.70 2.20
C THR A 187 -43.49 15.66 1.01
N ARG A 188 -42.33 16.28 0.77
CA ARG A 188 -42.08 17.19 -0.35
C ARG A 188 -41.83 16.39 -1.64
N LYS A 189 -42.86 16.22 -2.48
CA LYS A 189 -42.84 15.47 -3.77
C LYS A 189 -41.52 15.60 -4.54
N GLY A 190 -41.09 16.83 -4.84
CA GLY A 190 -39.89 17.04 -5.67
C GLY A 190 -38.55 16.55 -5.10
N LEU A 191 -38.39 16.37 -3.78
CA LEU A 191 -37.14 15.82 -3.21
C LEU A 191 -37.16 14.29 -3.18
N HIS A 192 -38.34 13.69 -3.04
CA HIS A 192 -38.54 12.25 -3.16
C HIS A 192 -38.31 11.79 -4.61
N ASP A 193 -38.85 12.52 -5.58
CA ASP A 193 -38.72 12.18 -7.01
C ASP A 193 -37.25 12.20 -7.49
N VAL A 194 -36.46 13.19 -7.04
CA VAL A 194 -35.01 13.27 -7.32
C VAL A 194 -34.22 12.11 -6.70
N TYR A 195 -34.67 11.61 -5.55
CA TYR A 195 -34.05 10.46 -4.90
C TYR A 195 -34.35 9.16 -5.64
N GLU A 196 -35.61 8.93 -6.03
CA GLU A 196 -36.03 7.74 -6.77
C GLU A 196 -35.37 7.68 -8.18
N ASP A 197 -35.21 8.81 -8.87
CA ASP A 197 -34.45 8.88 -10.14
C ASP A 197 -32.98 8.46 -9.97
N LYS A 198 -32.33 8.96 -8.90
CA LYS A 198 -30.98 8.50 -8.55
C LYS A 198 -30.95 7.03 -8.16
N LEU A 199 -31.97 6.52 -7.48
CA LEU A 199 -32.06 5.12 -7.06
C LEU A 199 -32.07 4.18 -8.27
N ASP A 200 -32.84 4.51 -9.31
CA ASP A 200 -32.92 3.72 -10.55
C ASP A 200 -31.56 3.63 -11.25
N SER A 201 -30.86 4.76 -11.39
CA SER A 201 -29.53 4.80 -12.00
C SER A 201 -28.52 3.90 -11.28
N TRP A 202 -28.55 3.86 -9.95
CA TRP A 202 -27.63 3.07 -9.13
C TRP A 202 -27.99 1.59 -9.07
N SER A 203 -29.27 1.25 -9.23
CA SER A 203 -29.75 -0.13 -9.24
C SER A 203 -29.22 -0.95 -10.43
N ARG A 204 -28.66 -0.28 -11.45
CA ARG A 204 -27.96 -0.91 -12.59
C ARG A 204 -26.56 -1.40 -12.23
N VAL A 205 -25.95 -0.86 -11.18
CA VAL A 205 -24.58 -1.19 -10.76
C VAL A 205 -24.60 -2.10 -9.53
N VAL A 206 -25.60 -1.94 -8.66
CA VAL A 206 -25.64 -2.58 -7.34
C VAL A 206 -27.10 -2.98 -7.02
N PRO A 207 -27.36 -4.09 -6.30
CA PRO A 207 -28.72 -4.52 -6.02
C PRO A 207 -29.54 -3.45 -5.30
N HIS A 208 -30.79 -3.29 -5.70
CA HIS A 208 -31.74 -2.35 -5.09
C HIS A 208 -31.89 -2.56 -3.58
N SER A 209 -31.86 -3.82 -3.12
CA SER A 209 -31.87 -4.23 -1.71
C SER A 209 -30.68 -3.67 -0.93
N LEU A 210 -29.49 -3.58 -1.53
CA LEU A 210 -28.30 -3.02 -0.88
C LEU A 210 -28.43 -1.52 -0.65
N VAL A 211 -29.06 -0.81 -1.59
CA VAL A 211 -29.26 0.64 -1.55
C VAL A 211 -30.35 1.02 -0.54
N THR A 212 -31.44 0.26 -0.50
CA THR A 212 -32.60 0.52 0.37
C THR A 212 -32.52 -0.10 1.77
N LYS A 213 -31.46 -0.88 2.03
CA LYS A 213 -31.22 -1.69 3.24
C LYS A 213 -31.52 -1.03 4.58
N TYR A 214 -31.25 0.27 4.70
CA TYR A 214 -31.39 1.02 5.96
C TYR A 214 -32.68 1.85 6.05
N ARG A 215 -33.56 1.82 5.03
CA ARG A 215 -34.80 2.61 4.97
C ARG A 215 -35.71 2.33 6.16
N GLU A 216 -35.84 1.06 6.55
CA GLU A 216 -36.68 0.61 7.67
C GLU A 216 -35.88 0.39 8.97
N ASN A 217 -34.54 0.44 8.90
CA ASN A 217 -33.63 0.12 10.01
C ASN A 217 -32.92 1.37 10.57
N GLY A 218 -33.69 2.37 10.98
CA GLY A 218 -33.15 3.67 11.44
C GLY A 218 -32.12 3.58 12.57
N LEU A 219 -32.25 2.60 13.48
CA LEU A 219 -31.27 2.39 14.56
C LEU A 219 -29.89 1.94 14.04
N VAL A 220 -29.85 1.08 13.02
CA VAL A 220 -28.57 0.64 12.42
C VAL A 220 -27.86 1.83 11.78
N CYS A 221 -28.63 2.67 11.11
CA CYS A 221 -28.11 3.90 10.55
C CYS A 221 -27.47 4.82 11.60
N MET A 222 -28.20 5.10 12.69
CA MET A 222 -27.76 6.05 13.73
C MET A 222 -26.52 5.57 14.47
N LEU A 223 -26.36 4.25 14.61
CA LEU A 223 -25.26 3.67 15.37
C LEU A 223 -24.07 3.24 14.48
N HIS A 224 -24.29 2.92 13.20
CA HIS A 224 -23.25 2.44 12.29
C HIS A 224 -22.86 3.46 11.21
N VAL A 225 -23.84 3.93 10.42
CA VAL A 225 -23.59 4.70 9.18
C VAL A 225 -23.29 6.17 9.46
N LEU A 226 -24.08 6.84 10.30
CA LEU A 226 -23.80 8.24 10.64
C LEU A 226 -22.50 8.41 11.43
N PRO A 227 -22.19 7.56 12.43
CA PRO A 227 -20.92 7.64 13.14
C PRO A 227 -19.72 7.39 12.21
N SER A 228 -19.86 6.63 11.11
CA SER A 228 -18.75 6.44 10.17
C SER A 228 -18.34 7.74 9.46
N VAL A 229 -19.27 8.66 9.18
CA VAL A 229 -18.95 9.99 8.62
C VAL A 229 -18.07 10.77 9.58
N LEU A 230 -18.48 10.79 10.85
CA LEU A 230 -17.70 11.45 11.90
C LEU A 230 -16.33 10.78 12.08
N TRP A 231 -16.28 9.44 12.06
CA TRP A 231 -15.02 8.69 12.13
C TRP A 231 -14.08 9.09 10.99
N SER A 232 -14.55 9.08 9.74
CA SER A 232 -13.77 9.46 8.56
C SER A 232 -13.29 10.91 8.62
N GLY A 233 -14.10 11.84 9.14
CA GLY A 233 -13.68 13.23 9.34
C GLY A 233 -12.61 13.41 10.42
N LEU A 234 -12.60 12.57 11.47
CA LEU A 234 -11.67 12.68 12.59
C LEU A 234 -10.32 11.99 12.32
N VAL A 235 -10.27 10.98 11.46
CA VAL A 235 -9.04 10.21 11.16
C VAL A 235 -7.89 11.09 10.64
N PRO A 236 -8.07 11.98 9.63
CA PRO A 236 -6.99 12.85 9.16
C PRO A 236 -6.43 13.74 10.26
N LEU A 237 -7.30 14.28 11.14
CA LEU A 237 -6.88 15.08 12.29
C LEU A 237 -6.03 14.28 13.29
N GLN A 238 -6.33 12.99 13.44
CA GLN A 238 -5.62 12.10 14.34
C GLN A 238 -4.27 11.64 13.79
N LEU A 239 -4.15 11.46 12.47
CA LEU A 239 -2.88 11.12 11.80
C LEU A 239 -1.95 12.33 11.62
N ASN A 240 -2.49 13.55 11.63
CA ASN A 240 -1.73 14.77 11.39
C ASN A 240 -0.65 15.01 12.48
N GLN A 241 0.61 15.04 12.04
CA GLN A 241 1.76 15.21 12.92
C GLN A 241 1.83 16.62 13.55
N TRP A 242 1.38 17.64 12.83
CA TRP A 242 1.38 19.03 13.28
C TRP A 242 0.40 19.23 14.45
N ILE A 243 -0.84 18.73 14.32
CA ILE A 243 -1.85 18.81 15.39
C ILE A 243 -1.35 18.10 16.64
N ARG A 244 -0.74 16.94 16.48
CA ARG A 244 -0.17 16.16 17.58
C ARG A 244 0.96 16.90 18.31
N LYS A 245 1.82 17.63 17.58
CA LYS A 245 2.95 18.39 18.15
C LYS A 245 2.51 19.71 18.80
N HIS A 246 1.68 20.50 18.11
CA HIS A 246 1.35 21.86 18.52
C HIS A 246 0.04 21.96 19.33
N ARG A 247 -0.89 21.01 19.17
CA ARG A 247 -2.21 21.00 19.83
C ARG A 247 -2.49 19.66 20.52
N PRO A 248 -1.66 19.21 21.49
CA PRO A 248 -1.79 17.88 22.10
C PRO A 248 -3.09 17.68 22.88
N ARG A 249 -3.68 18.74 23.46
CA ARG A 249 -4.99 18.68 24.12
C ARG A 249 -6.11 18.36 23.13
N LEU A 250 -6.08 18.97 21.94
CA LEU A 250 -7.04 18.72 20.85
C LEU A 250 -6.92 17.28 20.36
N HIS A 251 -5.71 16.81 20.04
CA HIS A 251 -5.45 15.43 19.63
C HIS A 251 -5.99 14.41 20.64
N ARG A 252 -5.83 14.65 21.95
CA ARG A 252 -6.39 13.78 23.00
C ARG A 252 -7.91 13.84 23.13
N ARG A 253 -8.55 14.96 22.78
CA ARG A 253 -10.03 15.06 22.77
C ARG A 253 -10.58 14.35 21.54
N VAL A 254 -10.05 14.65 20.35
CA VAL A 254 -10.40 14.00 19.08
C VAL A 254 -10.22 12.48 19.17
N GLY A 255 -9.09 12.00 19.69
CA GLY A 255 -8.88 10.55 19.86
C GLY A 255 -9.88 9.86 20.80
N ARG A 256 -10.39 10.55 21.82
CA ARG A 256 -11.45 10.01 22.71
C ARG A 256 -12.79 9.93 22.00
N ILE A 257 -13.13 10.97 21.24
CA ILE A 257 -14.34 10.99 20.42
C ILE A 257 -14.26 9.87 19.39
N LEU A 258 -13.11 9.70 18.72
CA LEU A 258 -12.90 8.65 17.73
C LEU A 258 -13.11 7.25 18.31
N ILE A 259 -12.59 6.95 19.51
CA ILE A 259 -12.84 5.66 20.17
C ILE A 259 -14.32 5.46 20.51
N ALA A 260 -15.00 6.50 21.00
CA ALA A 260 -16.43 6.42 21.34
C ALA A 260 -17.30 6.21 20.07
N VAL A 261 -16.97 6.91 18.99
CA VAL A 261 -17.56 6.73 17.66
C VAL A 261 -17.31 5.31 17.17
N SER A 262 -16.10 4.78 17.33
CA SER A 262 -15.81 3.41 16.94
C SER A 262 -16.67 2.40 17.72
N ALA A 263 -16.81 2.58 19.04
CA ALA A 263 -17.68 1.73 19.86
C ALA A 263 -19.15 1.77 19.40
N SER A 264 -19.67 2.95 19.05
CA SER A 264 -21.00 3.09 18.46
C SER A 264 -21.14 2.26 17.19
N MET A 265 -20.17 2.36 16.27
CA MET A 265 -20.21 1.60 15.01
C MET A 265 -20.15 0.09 15.23
N THR A 266 -19.43 -0.39 16.26
CA THR A 266 -19.46 -1.80 16.67
C THR A 266 -20.85 -2.23 17.08
N VAL A 267 -21.54 -1.45 17.93
CA VAL A 267 -22.92 -1.73 18.34
C VAL A 267 -23.84 -1.78 17.11
N GLY A 268 -23.69 -0.82 16.20
CA GLY A 268 -24.40 -0.80 14.94
C GLY A 268 -24.14 -2.04 14.07
N TYR A 269 -22.90 -2.54 14.03
CA TYR A 269 -22.55 -3.78 13.33
C TYR A 269 -23.16 -5.03 13.98
N VAL A 270 -23.20 -5.10 15.32
CA VAL A 270 -23.89 -6.19 16.02
C VAL A 270 -25.39 -6.19 15.69
N LEU A 271 -26.02 -5.01 15.58
CA LEU A 271 -27.42 -4.92 15.16
C LEU A 271 -27.66 -5.39 13.72
N ILE A 272 -26.70 -5.16 12.81
CA ILE A 272 -26.74 -5.73 11.44
C ILE A 272 -26.76 -7.26 11.52
N HIS A 273 -25.92 -7.84 12.36
CA HIS A 273 -25.82 -9.29 12.53
C HIS A 273 -27.10 -9.89 13.13
N VAL A 274 -27.62 -9.30 14.22
CA VAL A 274 -28.83 -9.77 14.90
C VAL A 274 -30.06 -9.68 13.99
N ARG A 275 -30.12 -8.68 13.10
CA ARG A 275 -31.24 -8.51 12.15
C ARG A 275 -31.06 -9.25 10.83
N GLY A 276 -30.00 -10.05 10.67
CA GLY A 276 -29.75 -10.81 9.44
C GLY A 276 -29.49 -9.94 8.21
N LEU A 277 -29.09 -8.67 8.40
CA LEU A 277 -28.87 -7.71 7.33
C LEU A 277 -27.50 -7.91 6.66
N HIS A 278 -27.01 -9.14 6.53
CA HIS A 278 -25.75 -9.42 5.84
C HIS A 278 -25.93 -9.45 4.34
N PHE A 279 -24.91 -9.04 3.57
CA PHE A 279 -25.09 -8.90 2.13
C PHE A 279 -25.37 -10.22 1.41
N HIS A 280 -24.74 -11.31 1.85
CA HIS A 280 -24.94 -12.63 1.26
C HIS A 280 -26.30 -13.27 1.62
N THR A 281 -27.06 -12.68 2.55
CA THR A 281 -28.38 -13.17 2.99
C THR A 281 -29.51 -12.24 2.56
N ASN A 282 -29.33 -10.93 2.74
CA ASN A 282 -30.36 -9.92 2.48
C ASN A 282 -30.29 -9.34 1.06
N ASP A 283 -29.08 -9.10 0.55
CA ASP A 283 -28.91 -8.29 -0.66
C ASP A 283 -28.93 -9.15 -1.94
N PHE A 284 -28.58 -10.44 -1.82
CA PHE A 284 -28.62 -11.44 -2.90
C PHE A 284 -29.44 -12.67 -2.52
N SER A 285 -30.69 -12.48 -2.13
CA SER A 285 -31.59 -13.57 -1.68
C SER A 285 -31.90 -14.63 -2.74
N THR A 286 -31.66 -14.33 -4.02
CA THR A 286 -31.84 -15.25 -5.15
C THR A 286 -30.75 -16.30 -5.26
N LEU A 287 -29.59 -16.11 -4.61
CA LEU A 287 -28.45 -17.03 -4.64
C LEU A 287 -28.29 -17.74 -3.30
N LYS A 288 -27.76 -18.97 -3.31
CA LYS A 288 -27.36 -19.61 -2.05
C LYS A 288 -26.22 -18.82 -1.41
N GLN A 289 -26.13 -18.86 -0.07
CA GLN A 289 -25.17 -18.04 0.67
C GLN A 289 -23.71 -18.26 0.23
N GLY A 290 -23.30 -19.49 -0.06
CA GLY A 290 -21.94 -19.83 -0.51
C GLY A 290 -21.67 -19.73 -2.01
N GLU A 291 -22.70 -19.52 -2.82
CA GLU A 291 -22.56 -19.37 -4.27
C GLU A 291 -22.10 -17.95 -4.63
N GLY A 292 -21.20 -17.81 -5.61
CA GLY A 292 -20.79 -16.51 -6.15
C GLY A 292 -20.04 -15.61 -5.16
N LEU A 293 -19.27 -16.18 -4.21
CA LEU A 293 -18.49 -15.41 -3.23
C LEU A 293 -17.15 -14.87 -3.76
N SER A 294 -16.74 -15.26 -4.97
CA SER A 294 -15.52 -14.73 -5.61
C SER A 294 -15.62 -14.89 -7.12
N VAL A 295 -15.25 -13.84 -7.86
CA VAL A 295 -15.07 -13.88 -9.32
C VAL A 295 -13.61 -14.21 -9.66
N LEU A 296 -12.66 -13.66 -8.89
CA LEU A 296 -11.22 -13.84 -9.13
C LEU A 296 -10.73 -15.26 -8.78
N ALA A 297 -11.28 -15.85 -7.72
CA ALA A 297 -10.91 -17.18 -7.25
C ALA A 297 -12.15 -17.96 -6.77
N PRO A 298 -13.01 -18.46 -7.70
CA PRO A 298 -14.26 -19.14 -7.35
C PRO A 298 -14.07 -20.38 -6.45
N TRP A 299 -12.88 -21.00 -6.48
CA TRP A 299 -12.52 -22.16 -5.67
C TRP A 299 -12.11 -21.83 -4.24
N PHE A 300 -11.75 -20.58 -3.93
CA PHE A 300 -11.09 -20.19 -2.68
C PHE A 300 -11.99 -20.37 -1.45
N TRP A 301 -13.17 -19.75 -1.44
CA TRP A 301 -14.09 -19.84 -0.29
C TRP A 301 -14.61 -21.26 -0.03
N PRO A 302 -15.01 -22.04 -1.05
CA PRO A 302 -15.35 -23.45 -0.86
C PRO A 302 -14.19 -24.29 -0.30
N PHE A 303 -12.97 -24.06 -0.79
CA PHE A 303 -11.78 -24.75 -0.29
C PHE A 303 -11.52 -24.42 1.18
N LEU A 304 -11.46 -23.13 1.53
CA LEU A 304 -11.21 -22.68 2.89
C LEU A 304 -12.29 -23.17 3.86
N GLY A 305 -13.55 -23.13 3.43
CA GLY A 305 -14.69 -23.65 4.19
C GLY A 305 -14.56 -25.13 4.52
N ARG A 306 -14.19 -25.96 3.53
CA ARG A 306 -13.95 -27.39 3.77
C ARG A 306 -12.81 -27.61 4.75
N CYS A 307 -11.71 -26.86 4.63
CA CYS A 307 -10.62 -26.92 5.60
C CYS A 307 -11.11 -26.55 7.01
N MET A 308 -11.81 -25.44 7.19
CA MET A 308 -12.30 -25.06 8.52
C MET A 308 -13.26 -26.10 9.11
N HIS A 309 -14.13 -26.67 8.28
CA HIS A 309 -15.05 -27.73 8.71
C HIS A 309 -14.32 -29.01 9.15
N THR A 310 -13.25 -29.41 8.45
CA THR A 310 -12.43 -30.57 8.86
C THR A 310 -11.67 -30.31 10.16
N TRP A 311 -11.07 -29.12 10.30
CA TRP A 311 -10.31 -28.74 11.50
C TRP A 311 -11.19 -28.57 12.75
N THR A 312 -12.47 -28.25 12.58
CA THR A 312 -13.44 -28.15 13.68
C THR A 312 -14.17 -29.47 13.95
N PHE A 313 -13.76 -30.57 13.33
CA PHE A 313 -14.42 -31.89 13.42
C PHE A 313 -15.94 -31.82 13.14
N GLY A 314 -16.37 -30.90 12.25
CA GLY A 314 -17.78 -30.68 11.94
C GLY A 314 -18.61 -30.01 13.04
N MET A 315 -17.99 -29.52 14.12
CA MET A 315 -18.71 -28.89 15.25
C MET A 315 -19.37 -27.55 14.88
N THR A 316 -18.92 -26.87 13.83
CA THR A 316 -19.42 -25.53 13.46
C THR A 316 -20.54 -25.51 12.40
N GLY A 317 -21.11 -26.67 12.05
CA GLY A 317 -22.52 -26.84 11.68
C GLY A 317 -23.17 -25.95 10.60
N SER A 318 -22.44 -25.29 9.69
CA SER A 318 -23.09 -24.64 8.55
C SER A 318 -23.42 -25.67 7.47
N LYS A 319 -24.64 -25.59 6.90
CA LYS A 319 -25.02 -26.40 5.72
C LYS A 319 -24.24 -26.00 4.45
N ASP A 320 -23.46 -24.92 4.52
CA ASP A 320 -22.70 -24.34 3.42
C ASP A 320 -21.29 -23.91 3.91
N PRO A 321 -20.26 -24.74 3.68
CA PRO A 321 -18.90 -24.46 4.14
C PRO A 321 -18.32 -23.16 3.57
N ALA A 322 -18.65 -22.81 2.32
CA ALA A 322 -18.12 -21.61 1.67
C ALA A 322 -18.68 -20.33 2.33
N ALA A 323 -19.99 -20.32 2.60
CA ALA A 323 -20.63 -19.24 3.34
C ALA A 323 -20.02 -19.07 4.74
N PHE A 324 -19.76 -20.18 5.44
CA PHE A 324 -19.18 -20.14 6.78
C PHE A 324 -17.76 -19.55 6.79
N ALA A 325 -16.91 -19.93 5.84
CA ALA A 325 -15.57 -19.36 5.72
C ALA A 325 -15.61 -17.84 5.54
N PHE A 326 -16.48 -17.37 4.65
CA PHE A 326 -16.62 -15.96 4.36
C PHE A 326 -17.20 -15.16 5.54
N VAL A 327 -18.27 -15.65 6.19
CA VAL A 327 -18.85 -15.03 7.39
C VAL A 327 -17.84 -14.98 8.53
N THR A 328 -17.02 -16.04 8.68
CA THR A 328 -15.95 -16.06 9.68
C THR A 328 -14.90 -14.99 9.38
N PHE A 329 -14.50 -14.84 8.11
CA PHE A 329 -13.60 -13.76 7.70
C PHE A 329 -14.16 -12.37 8.05
N GLU A 330 -15.42 -12.08 7.73
CA GLU A 330 -16.06 -10.80 8.06
C GLU A 330 -16.10 -10.57 9.58
N THR A 331 -16.45 -11.61 10.34
CA THR A 331 -16.52 -11.54 11.80
C THR A 331 -15.15 -11.29 12.41
N CYS A 332 -14.11 -12.00 11.93
CA CYS A 332 -12.73 -11.79 12.34
C CYS A 332 -12.25 -10.36 12.04
N ALA A 333 -12.60 -9.80 10.88
CA ALA A 333 -12.26 -8.42 10.53
C ALA A 333 -12.94 -7.41 11.47
N ALA A 334 -14.22 -7.61 11.80
CA ALA A 334 -14.97 -6.77 12.73
C ALA A 334 -14.40 -6.85 14.16
N VAL A 335 -14.10 -8.06 14.64
CA VAL A 335 -13.45 -8.29 15.94
C VAL A 335 -12.07 -7.63 15.98
N TYR A 336 -11.26 -7.80 14.93
CA TYR A 336 -9.96 -7.16 14.83
C TYR A 336 -10.07 -5.63 14.90
N TRP A 337 -11.05 -5.04 14.23
CA TRP A 337 -11.30 -3.61 14.27
C TRP A 337 -11.67 -3.11 15.68
N LEU A 338 -12.50 -3.85 16.42
CA LEU A 338 -12.83 -3.55 17.83
C LEU A 338 -11.61 -3.67 18.74
N VAL A 339 -10.87 -4.78 18.63
CA VAL A 339 -9.69 -5.05 19.46
C VAL A 339 -8.62 -3.99 19.25
N THR A 340 -8.35 -3.60 17.99
CA THR A 340 -7.35 -2.56 17.69
C THR A 340 -7.71 -1.21 18.31
N ALA A 341 -9.00 -0.82 18.32
CA ALA A 341 -9.47 0.39 19.01
C ALA A 341 -9.27 0.31 20.53
N GLY A 342 -9.67 -0.81 21.14
CA GLY A 342 -9.54 -1.04 22.58
C GLY A 342 -8.08 -1.01 23.05
N VAL A 343 -7.21 -1.73 22.33
CA VAL A 343 -5.78 -1.80 22.63
C VAL A 343 -5.09 -0.43 22.40
N ALA A 344 -5.46 0.30 21.35
CA ALA A 344 -4.98 1.67 21.15
C ALA A 344 -5.39 2.59 22.32
N GLY A 345 -6.64 2.50 22.77
CA GLY A 345 -7.14 3.24 23.93
C GLY A 345 -6.43 2.89 25.24
N TYR A 346 -6.18 1.60 25.48
CA TYR A 346 -5.44 1.11 26.65
C TYR A 346 -4.04 1.72 26.73
N TYR A 347 -3.27 1.64 25.63
CA TYR A 347 -1.93 2.22 25.58
C TYR A 347 -1.92 3.76 25.66
N ALA A 348 -2.94 4.43 25.11
CA ALA A 348 -3.11 5.88 25.29
C ALA A 348 -3.30 6.29 26.75
N ARG A 349 -4.00 5.46 27.55
CA ARG A 349 -4.21 5.72 28.97
C ARG A 349 -2.94 5.47 29.78
N LYS A 350 -2.23 4.37 29.52
CA LYS A 350 -0.95 4.04 30.18
C LYS A 350 0.19 4.99 29.81
N GLY A 351 0.14 5.61 28.62
CA GLY A 351 1.12 6.62 28.19
C GLY A 351 0.93 8.02 28.78
N ARG A 352 0.05 8.24 29.76
CA ARG A 352 -0.13 9.54 30.44
C ARG A 352 0.83 9.67 31.64
N GLY A 353 1.57 10.77 31.73
CA GLY A 353 2.41 11.13 32.90
C GLY A 353 3.76 11.76 32.51
N ASN A 354 4.68 11.86 33.48
CA ASN A 354 6.04 12.41 33.30
C ASN A 354 7.00 11.43 32.61
N THR A 355 7.75 11.95 31.64
CA THR A 355 8.57 11.31 30.59
C THR A 355 9.61 10.29 31.05
N THR A 356 9.16 9.12 31.51
CA THR A 356 10.02 7.94 31.69
C THR A 356 10.21 7.18 30.37
N VAL A 357 11.26 6.37 30.29
CA VAL A 357 11.50 5.47 29.14
C VAL A 357 10.29 4.56 28.87
N ALA A 358 9.66 4.05 29.94
CA ALA A 358 8.45 3.24 29.86
C ALA A 358 7.28 3.95 29.16
N GLN A 359 7.10 5.26 29.38
CA GLN A 359 6.04 6.02 28.70
C GLN A 359 6.30 6.22 27.21
N LYS A 360 7.55 6.41 26.79
CA LYS A 360 7.90 6.48 25.36
C LYS A 360 7.49 5.19 24.64
N ILE A 361 7.68 4.03 25.29
CA ILE A 361 7.26 2.72 24.78
C ILE A 361 5.73 2.64 24.66
N TYR A 362 4.98 3.10 25.67
CA TYR A 362 3.51 3.10 25.59
C TYR A 362 2.96 4.02 24.50
N ILE A 363 3.53 5.22 24.33
CA ILE A 363 3.15 6.14 23.25
C ILE A 363 3.41 5.49 21.88
N PHE A 364 4.53 4.78 21.75
CA PHE A 364 4.85 4.08 20.53
C PHE A 364 3.87 2.93 20.24
N ARG A 365 3.58 2.08 21.24
CA ARG A 365 2.60 1.01 21.10
C ARG A 365 1.21 1.56 20.77
N HIS A 366 0.79 2.64 21.43
CA HIS A 366 -0.45 3.34 21.10
C HIS A 366 -0.49 3.73 19.62
N ARG A 367 0.58 4.33 19.07
CA ARG A 367 0.65 4.72 17.66
C ARG A 367 0.51 3.52 16.72
N SER A 368 1.21 2.42 16.99
CA SER A 368 1.10 1.22 16.14
C SER A 368 -0.33 0.68 16.12
N TRP A 369 -0.97 0.56 17.28
CA TRP A 369 -2.35 0.07 17.36
C TRP A 369 -3.38 1.05 16.77
N ALA A 370 -3.14 2.36 16.89
CA ALA A 370 -3.97 3.37 16.25
C ALA A 370 -3.89 3.29 14.71
N ILE A 371 -2.69 3.07 14.14
CA ILE A 371 -2.54 2.86 12.69
C ILE A 371 -3.29 1.60 12.24
N ARG A 372 -3.20 0.50 12.99
CA ARG A 372 -3.96 -0.73 12.70
C ARG A 372 -5.47 -0.51 12.71
N HIS A 373 -5.97 0.24 13.69
CA HIS A 373 -7.39 0.57 13.77
C HIS A 373 -7.85 1.40 12.58
N VAL A 374 -7.07 2.42 12.19
CA VAL A 374 -7.36 3.24 11.01
C VAL A 374 -7.30 2.42 9.73
N ALA A 375 -6.27 1.59 9.56
CA ALA A 375 -6.14 0.69 8.41
C ALA A 375 -7.34 -0.27 8.29
N ALA A 376 -7.73 -0.91 9.39
CA ALA A 376 -8.90 -1.77 9.41
C ALA A 376 -10.19 -1.02 9.03
N GLY A 377 -10.39 0.21 9.50
CA GLY A 377 -11.56 1.01 9.10
C GLY A 377 -11.53 1.49 7.64
N LEU A 378 -10.34 1.83 7.12
CA LEU A 378 -10.15 2.24 5.72
C LEU A 378 -10.37 1.10 4.72
N SER A 379 -10.33 -0.17 5.14
CA SER A 379 -10.61 -1.31 4.26
C SER A 379 -11.95 -1.19 3.53
N VAL A 380 -12.97 -0.62 4.18
CA VAL A 380 -14.29 -0.37 3.58
C VAL A 380 -14.23 0.74 2.52
N ALA A 381 -13.42 1.77 2.74
CA ALA A 381 -13.18 2.82 1.74
C ALA A 381 -12.46 2.25 0.51
N THR A 382 -11.42 1.45 0.74
CA THR A 382 -10.68 0.78 -0.31
C THR A 382 -11.53 -0.23 -1.07
N GLN A 383 -12.44 -0.95 -0.39
CA GLN A 383 -13.44 -1.80 -1.04
C GLN A 383 -14.26 -1.02 -2.08
N ARG A 384 -14.69 0.22 -1.79
CA ARG A 384 -15.46 1.03 -2.76
C ARG A 384 -14.64 1.38 -4.00
N VAL A 385 -13.35 1.65 -3.83
CA VAL A 385 -12.43 1.89 -4.96
C VAL A 385 -12.32 0.63 -5.82
N PHE A 386 -12.16 -0.55 -5.20
CA PHE A 386 -12.07 -1.80 -5.94
C PHE A 386 -13.38 -2.17 -6.65
N ILE A 387 -14.54 -1.98 -6.03
CA ILE A 387 -15.84 -2.17 -6.70
C ILE A 387 -15.91 -1.27 -7.94
N GLY A 388 -15.61 0.02 -7.80
CA GLY A 388 -15.62 0.96 -8.92
C GLY A 388 -14.65 0.56 -10.04
N ALA A 389 -13.44 0.11 -9.69
CA ALA A 389 -12.45 -0.37 -10.64
C ALA A 389 -12.91 -1.65 -11.36
N SER A 390 -13.50 -2.61 -10.66
CA SER A 390 -14.03 -3.85 -11.24
C SER A 390 -15.16 -3.57 -12.23
N HIS A 391 -16.12 -2.69 -11.89
CA HIS A 391 -17.18 -2.31 -12.82
C HIS A 391 -16.65 -1.49 -14.01
N GLY A 392 -15.67 -0.61 -13.79
CA GLY A 392 -14.98 0.10 -14.86
C GLY A 392 -14.28 -0.84 -15.83
N TRP A 393 -13.61 -1.86 -15.30
CA TRP A 393 -12.98 -2.93 -16.09
C TRP A 393 -14.00 -3.73 -16.91
N CYS A 394 -15.11 -4.14 -16.29
CA CYS A 394 -16.20 -4.83 -16.99
C CYS A 394 -16.74 -3.98 -18.15
N ARG A 395 -16.99 -2.69 -17.92
CA ARG A 395 -17.48 -1.77 -18.94
C ARG A 395 -16.48 -1.58 -20.09
N TYR A 396 -15.19 -1.45 -19.76
CA TYR A 396 -14.13 -1.31 -20.77
C TYR A 396 -14.04 -2.55 -21.67
N HIS A 397 -14.23 -3.75 -21.12
CA HIS A 397 -14.20 -5.01 -21.87
C HIS A 397 -15.57 -5.47 -22.39
N SER A 398 -16.62 -4.63 -22.29
CA SER A 398 -17.99 -4.98 -22.70
C SER A 398 -18.53 -6.27 -22.04
N LEU A 399 -18.07 -6.58 -20.82
CA LEU A 399 -18.55 -7.72 -20.03
C LEU A 399 -19.83 -7.33 -19.27
N ARG A 400 -20.84 -8.19 -19.33
CA ARG A 400 -22.07 -8.04 -18.52
C ARG A 400 -21.81 -8.53 -17.09
N CYS A 401 -21.43 -7.61 -16.20
CA CYS A 401 -21.24 -7.86 -14.77
C CYS A 401 -22.47 -7.42 -13.93
N GLU A 402 -23.65 -7.38 -14.58
CA GLU A 402 -24.92 -6.97 -13.97
C GLU A 402 -25.68 -8.13 -13.32
N ASP A 403 -25.24 -9.37 -13.56
CA ASP A 403 -25.84 -10.54 -12.95
C ASP A 403 -25.54 -10.60 -11.44
N ALA A 404 -26.48 -11.14 -10.68
CA ALA A 404 -26.40 -11.21 -9.22
C ALA A 404 -25.15 -11.97 -8.73
N ALA A 405 -24.67 -12.97 -9.47
CA ALA A 405 -23.52 -13.78 -9.06
C ALA A 405 -22.21 -13.01 -9.22
N SER A 406 -22.02 -12.32 -10.34
CA SER A 406 -20.87 -11.44 -10.57
C SER A 406 -20.86 -10.28 -9.59
N GLN A 407 -22.00 -9.61 -9.35
CA GLN A 407 -22.07 -8.51 -8.39
C GLN A 407 -21.72 -8.96 -6.96
N LYS A 408 -22.24 -10.12 -6.53
CA LYS A 408 -21.92 -10.71 -5.22
C LYS A 408 -20.43 -11.03 -5.09
N GLY A 409 -19.85 -11.63 -6.13
CA GLY A 409 -18.43 -12.01 -6.14
C GLY A 409 -17.50 -10.80 -6.18
N ILE A 410 -17.79 -9.79 -7.01
CA ILE A 410 -17.05 -8.53 -7.06
C ILE A 410 -17.06 -7.83 -5.70
N PHE A 411 -18.21 -7.81 -5.02
CA PHE A 411 -18.34 -7.19 -3.70
C PHE A 411 -17.46 -7.88 -2.65
N ALA A 412 -17.49 -9.22 -2.62
CA ALA A 412 -16.72 -10.05 -1.70
C ALA A 412 -15.21 -10.01 -1.98
N ASP A 413 -14.80 -10.07 -3.24
CA ASP A 413 -13.39 -9.95 -3.65
C ASP A 413 -12.85 -8.57 -3.28
N SER A 414 -13.61 -7.51 -3.56
CA SER A 414 -13.24 -6.14 -3.22
C SER A 414 -13.08 -5.94 -1.71
N LEU A 415 -13.90 -6.60 -0.89
CA LEU A 415 -13.77 -6.54 0.58
C LEU A 415 -12.46 -7.19 1.02
N THR A 416 -12.19 -8.38 0.49
CA THR A 416 -11.01 -9.19 0.83
C THR A 416 -9.72 -8.46 0.43
N LEU A 417 -9.66 -7.96 -0.81
CA LEU A 417 -8.56 -7.16 -1.31
C LEU A 417 -8.41 -5.87 -0.50
N GLY A 418 -9.51 -5.18 -0.19
CA GLY A 418 -9.49 -3.97 0.63
C GLY A 418 -8.87 -4.20 2.01
N VAL A 419 -9.27 -5.27 2.70
CA VAL A 419 -8.70 -5.66 4.00
C VAL A 419 -7.22 -5.98 3.87
N LEU A 420 -6.83 -6.83 2.93
CA LEU A 420 -5.43 -7.24 2.74
C LEU A 420 -4.52 -6.04 2.40
N THR A 421 -4.95 -5.18 1.48
CA THR A 421 -4.22 -3.96 1.11
C THR A 421 -4.04 -3.04 2.31
N CYS A 422 -5.12 -2.71 3.02
CA CYS A 422 -5.03 -1.78 4.15
C CYS A 422 -4.20 -2.33 5.31
N LEU A 423 -4.33 -3.61 5.66
CA LEU A 423 -3.52 -4.22 6.72
C LEU A 423 -2.03 -4.21 6.36
N THR A 424 -1.71 -4.58 5.12
CA THR A 424 -0.32 -4.60 4.63
C THR A 424 0.28 -3.19 4.65
N LEU A 425 -0.42 -2.20 4.08
CA LEU A 425 0.02 -0.81 4.09
C LEU A 425 0.12 -0.24 5.51
N GLY A 426 -0.77 -0.66 6.41
CA GLY A 426 -0.74 -0.30 7.84
C GLY A 426 0.52 -0.81 8.53
N GLU A 427 0.90 -2.09 8.35
CA GLU A 427 2.13 -2.64 8.93
C GLU A 427 3.39 -2.01 8.35
N ILE A 428 3.38 -1.72 7.04
CA ILE A 428 4.44 -1.00 6.37
C ILE A 428 4.61 0.41 6.97
N ALA A 429 3.50 1.15 7.16
CA ALA A 429 3.52 2.48 7.80
C ALA A 429 4.02 2.41 9.25
N ILE A 430 3.67 1.35 9.99
CA ILE A 430 4.18 1.12 11.34
C ILE A 430 5.70 0.94 11.29
N ARG A 431 6.21 0.03 10.44
CA ARG A 431 7.64 -0.24 10.27
C ARG A 431 8.41 1.06 9.99
N ASP A 432 7.95 1.81 9.00
CA ASP A 432 8.56 3.09 8.59
C ASP A 432 8.54 4.13 9.72
N SER A 433 7.45 4.17 10.51
CA SER A 433 7.39 5.03 11.69
C SER A 433 8.39 4.65 12.78
N ARG A 434 8.77 3.36 12.90
CA ARG A 434 9.80 2.90 13.84
C ARG A 434 11.18 3.34 13.37
N SER A 435 11.46 3.14 12.08
CA SER A 435 12.72 3.53 11.45
C SER A 435 12.99 5.02 11.65
N LYS A 436 11.99 5.87 11.38
CA LYS A 436 12.10 7.33 11.60
C LYS A 436 12.46 7.68 13.05
N VAL A 437 11.81 7.05 14.04
CA VAL A 437 12.06 7.35 15.46
C VAL A 437 13.43 6.87 15.91
N ALA A 438 13.88 5.69 15.45
CA ALA A 438 15.21 5.18 15.77
C ALA A 438 16.31 6.11 15.25
N LEU A 439 16.10 6.70 14.07
CA LEU A 439 17.03 7.63 13.44
C LEU A 439 17.04 9.00 14.14
N ASP A 440 15.86 9.55 14.50
CA ASP A 440 15.75 10.79 15.30
C ASP A 440 16.40 10.67 16.70
N MET A 441 16.53 9.46 17.25
CA MET A 441 17.20 9.23 18.54
C MET A 441 18.73 9.18 18.38
N ARG A 442 19.24 8.61 17.29
CA ARG A 442 20.68 8.56 17.00
C ARG A 442 21.22 9.97 16.70
N SER A 443 20.52 10.74 15.88
CA SER A 443 20.93 12.11 15.51
C SER A 443 20.92 13.14 16.66
N LYS A 444 20.48 12.74 17.87
CA LYS A 444 20.47 13.58 19.08
C LYS A 444 21.47 13.10 20.13
N ALA A 445 22.04 11.92 19.93
CA ALA A 445 23.10 11.37 20.76
C ALA A 445 24.49 11.80 20.26
N ASP A 446 24.59 12.11 18.97
CA ASP A 446 25.69 12.82 18.31
C ASP A 446 25.43 14.34 18.33
#